data_AF-W1F1I6-F1
#
_entry.id   AF-W1F1I6-F1
#
_cell.length_a   1.000
_cell.length_b   1.000
_cell.length_c   1.000
_cell.angle_alpha   90.00
_cell.angle_beta   90.00
_cell.angle_gamma   90.00
#
_symmetry.space_group_name_H-M   'P 1'
#
loop_
_entity.id
_entity.type
_entity.pdbx_description
1 polymer ?
#
loop_
_entity_poly.entity_id
_entity_poly.type
_entity_poly.pdbx_seq_one_letter_code
_entity_poly.pdbx_strand_id
1 'polypeptide(L)'
;MRSLNGEWRFAWFPAPEAVPESWLECDLPEADTVVVPSNWQMHGYDAPIYTNVTYPITVNPPFVPTENPTGCYSLTFNVDESWLQEGQTRIIFDGVNSAFSSVVQRSLGRLRSGQSFAV
;
A
#
# COMPACT_ATOMS: atom_id res chain seq x y z
N MET A 1 19.42 10.39 2.76
CA MET A 1 18.06 9.94 3.14
C MET A 1 17.08 10.86 2.44
N ARG A 2 16.16 10.31 1.64
CA ARG A 2 15.13 11.08 0.93
C ARG A 2 13.78 10.64 1.43
N SER A 3 12.93 11.61 1.78
CA SER A 3 11.56 11.34 2.16
C SER A 3 10.74 11.02 0.90
N LEU A 4 9.88 10.02 0.99
CA LEU A 4 8.88 9.68 -0.02
C LEU A 4 7.48 10.18 0.40
N ASN A 5 7.40 11.06 1.39
CA ASN A 5 6.14 11.64 1.83
C ASN A 5 5.60 12.59 0.76
N GLY A 6 4.29 12.61 0.56
CA GLY A 6 3.64 13.42 -0.46
C GLY A 6 2.47 12.71 -1.10
N GLU A 7 2.26 12.97 -2.37
CA GLU A 7 1.13 12.44 -3.14
C GLU A 7 1.44 11.03 -3.66
N TRP A 8 0.60 10.08 -3.27
CA TRP A 8 0.64 8.69 -3.70
C TRP A 8 -0.66 8.36 -4.41
N ARG A 9 -0.62 7.42 -5.33
CA ARG A 9 -1.81 6.84 -5.94
C ARG A 9 -2.38 5.78 -5.01
N PHE A 10 -3.67 5.81 -4.74
CA PHE A 10 -4.36 4.89 -3.87
C PHE A 10 -5.61 4.35 -4.53
N ALA A 11 -5.78 3.03 -4.49
CA ALA A 11 -7.01 2.36 -4.87
C ALA A 11 -7.48 1.50 -3.72
N TRP A 12 -8.79 1.48 -3.48
CA TRP A 12 -9.41 0.64 -2.46
C TRP A 12 -10.10 -0.56 -3.12
N PHE A 13 -9.95 -1.72 -2.50
CA PHE A 13 -10.58 -2.96 -2.92
C PHE A 13 -11.26 -3.64 -1.74
N PRO A 14 -12.38 -4.37 -1.97
CA PRO A 14 -13.07 -5.09 -0.91
C PRO A 14 -12.34 -6.36 -0.43
N ALA A 15 -11.40 -6.88 -1.24
CA ALA A 15 -10.64 -8.10 -0.98
C ALA A 15 -9.28 -8.05 -1.69
N PRO A 16 -8.22 -8.70 -1.18
CA PRO A 16 -6.91 -8.74 -1.85
C PRO A 16 -6.97 -9.46 -3.20
N GLU A 17 -7.88 -10.43 -3.36
CA GLU A 17 -8.13 -11.13 -4.63
C GLU A 17 -8.81 -10.24 -5.68
N ALA A 18 -9.42 -9.14 -5.27
CA ALA A 18 -10.01 -8.16 -6.18
C ALA A 18 -8.96 -7.20 -6.77
N VAL A 19 -7.74 -7.19 -6.25
CA VAL A 19 -6.64 -6.37 -6.77
C VAL A 19 -6.19 -6.95 -8.11
N PRO A 20 -6.31 -6.22 -9.22
CA PRO A 20 -5.86 -6.71 -10.52
C PRO A 20 -4.34 -6.78 -10.56
N GLU A 21 -3.78 -7.85 -11.15
CA GLU A 21 -2.32 -7.96 -11.32
C GLU A 21 -1.72 -6.79 -12.12
N SER A 22 -2.51 -6.19 -13.02
CA SER A 22 -2.12 -5.01 -13.78
C SER A 22 -1.79 -3.81 -12.89
N TRP A 23 -2.33 -3.73 -11.67
CA TRP A 23 -1.94 -2.70 -10.69
C TRP A 23 -0.47 -2.78 -10.31
N LEU A 24 0.17 -3.96 -10.40
CA LEU A 24 1.60 -4.10 -10.14
C LEU A 24 2.42 -3.41 -11.22
N GLU A 25 1.97 -3.51 -12.48
CA GLU A 25 2.69 -2.98 -13.65
C GLU A 25 2.38 -1.50 -13.92
N CYS A 26 1.12 -1.09 -13.75
CA CYS A 26 0.67 0.26 -14.03
C CYS A 26 -0.25 0.82 -12.94
N ASP A 27 -0.27 2.13 -12.79
CA ASP A 27 -1.22 2.79 -11.92
C ASP A 27 -2.64 2.63 -12.49
N LEU A 28 -3.59 2.34 -11.61
CA LEU A 28 -4.98 2.18 -12.04
C LEU A 28 -5.58 3.54 -12.41
N PRO A 29 -6.40 3.61 -13.47
CA PRO A 29 -7.08 4.86 -13.83
C PRO A 29 -8.08 5.31 -12.77
N GLU A 30 -8.59 4.36 -11.97
CA GLU A 30 -9.51 4.59 -10.84
C GLU A 30 -8.76 4.93 -9.54
N ALA A 31 -7.41 4.99 -9.55
CA ALA A 31 -6.65 5.33 -8.36
C ALA A 31 -6.72 6.82 -8.05
N ASP A 32 -7.19 7.13 -6.86
CA ASP A 32 -7.19 8.46 -6.28
C ASP A 32 -5.79 8.89 -5.87
N THR A 33 -5.56 10.20 -5.74
CA THR A 33 -4.32 10.72 -5.19
C THR A 33 -4.53 11.04 -3.71
N VAL A 34 -3.76 10.39 -2.84
CA VAL A 34 -3.80 10.59 -1.37
C VAL A 34 -2.45 11.04 -0.85
N VAL A 35 -2.47 11.82 0.23
CA VAL A 35 -1.24 12.29 0.88
C VAL A 35 -0.76 11.23 1.87
N VAL A 36 0.48 10.78 1.76
CA VAL A 36 1.10 9.83 2.70
C VAL A 36 2.11 10.57 3.59
N PRO A 37 2.10 10.35 4.93
CA PRO A 37 1.32 9.34 5.67
C PRO A 37 -0.13 9.76 5.95
N SER A 38 -1.10 8.91 5.62
CA SER A 38 -2.52 9.05 5.99
C SER A 38 -3.16 7.69 6.18
N ASN A 39 -4.23 7.64 6.97
CA ASN A 39 -5.07 6.45 7.12
C ASN A 39 -6.25 6.55 6.17
N TRP A 40 -6.44 5.57 5.27
CA TRP A 40 -7.56 5.60 4.30
C TRP A 40 -8.93 5.61 4.97
N GLN A 41 -9.05 5.09 6.21
CA GLN A 41 -10.30 5.12 6.97
C GLN A 41 -10.75 6.57 7.24
N MET A 42 -9.80 7.50 7.37
CA MET A 42 -10.09 8.93 7.54
C MET A 42 -10.54 9.61 6.24
N HIS A 43 -10.26 8.98 5.09
CA HIS A 43 -10.67 9.45 3.77
C HIS A 43 -12.02 8.87 3.32
N GLY A 44 -12.69 8.07 4.16
CA GLY A 44 -14.03 7.55 3.90
C GLY A 44 -14.08 6.28 3.05
N TYR A 45 -12.92 5.66 2.76
CA TYR A 45 -12.86 4.39 2.01
C TYR A 45 -13.33 3.19 2.83
N ASP A 46 -13.18 3.26 4.15
CA ASP A 46 -13.64 2.21 5.05
C ASP A 46 -14.03 2.80 6.41
N ALA A 47 -14.97 2.16 7.10
CA ALA A 47 -15.38 2.60 8.43
C ALA A 47 -14.29 2.25 9.44
N PRO A 48 -13.82 3.19 10.29
CA PRO A 48 -12.87 2.85 11.33
C PRO A 48 -13.51 1.89 12.33
N ILE A 49 -13.03 0.63 12.35
CA ILE A 49 -13.57 -0.38 13.24
C ILE A 49 -12.92 -0.22 14.62
N TYR A 50 -13.62 0.48 15.52
CA TYR A 50 -13.24 0.59 16.93
C TYR A 50 -13.87 -0.55 17.73
N THR A 51 -13.12 -1.60 18.04
CA THR A 51 -13.57 -2.65 18.98
C THR A 51 -12.64 -2.72 20.19
N ASN A 52 -13.23 -2.83 21.37
CA ASN A 52 -12.49 -2.77 22.64
C ASN A 52 -12.13 -4.17 23.18
N VAL A 53 -12.89 -5.22 22.84
CA VAL A 53 -12.76 -6.56 23.45
C VAL A 53 -13.03 -7.72 22.48
N THR A 54 -13.84 -7.50 21.45
CA THR A 54 -14.29 -8.55 20.52
C THR A 54 -13.68 -8.30 19.15
N TYR A 55 -12.90 -9.24 18.63
CA TYR A 55 -12.38 -9.14 17.27
C TYR A 55 -13.54 -8.82 16.30
N PRO A 56 -13.41 -7.78 15.44
CA PRO A 56 -14.46 -7.41 14.49
C PRO A 56 -14.65 -8.43 13.37
N ILE A 57 -13.73 -9.38 13.28
CA ILE A 57 -13.77 -10.50 12.35
C ILE A 57 -14.35 -11.73 13.04
N THR A 58 -15.06 -12.56 12.28
CA THR A 58 -15.43 -13.90 12.72
C THR A 58 -14.17 -14.63 13.18
N VAL A 59 -14.09 -14.96 14.48
CA VAL A 59 -12.90 -15.59 15.08
C VAL A 59 -12.80 -17.04 14.59
N ASN A 60 -12.15 -17.25 13.46
CA ASN A 60 -11.87 -18.58 12.91
C ASN A 60 -10.39 -18.75 12.54
N PRO A 61 -9.45 -18.59 13.51
CA PRO A 61 -8.02 -18.72 13.22
C PRO A 61 -7.70 -20.11 12.63
N PRO A 62 -6.87 -20.21 11.57
CA PRO A 62 -6.01 -19.17 10.99
C PRO A 62 -6.67 -18.32 9.86
N PHE A 63 -7.97 -18.47 9.63
CA PHE A 63 -8.66 -17.85 8.48
C PHE A 63 -9.18 -16.45 8.82
N VAL A 64 -8.82 -15.50 7.95
CA VAL A 64 -9.44 -14.17 7.90
C VAL A 64 -10.71 -14.23 7.04
N PRO A 65 -11.67 -13.31 7.24
CA PRO A 65 -12.82 -13.18 6.36
C PRO A 65 -12.37 -12.96 4.90
N THR A 66 -13.15 -13.50 3.97
CA THR A 66 -12.90 -13.33 2.52
C THR A 66 -13.09 -11.87 2.09
N GLU A 67 -13.93 -11.13 2.81
CA GLU A 67 -14.05 -9.68 2.69
C GLU A 67 -12.97 -9.03 3.56
N ASN A 68 -11.79 -8.83 2.97
CA ASN A 68 -10.67 -8.16 3.60
C ASN A 68 -10.32 -6.86 2.85
N PRO A 69 -10.83 -5.70 3.32
CA PRO A 69 -10.59 -4.41 2.70
C PRO A 69 -9.11 -4.19 2.46
N THR A 70 -8.74 -4.06 1.19
CA THR A 70 -7.35 -3.95 0.75
C THR A 70 -7.07 -2.58 0.16
N GLY A 71 -6.15 -1.84 0.77
CA GLY A 71 -5.67 -0.56 0.29
C GLY A 71 -4.41 -0.71 -0.56
N CYS A 72 -4.44 -0.26 -1.80
CA CYS A 72 -3.35 -0.37 -2.77
C CYS A 72 -2.69 0.99 -3.02
N TYR A 73 -1.55 1.24 -2.38
CA TYR A 73 -0.74 2.45 -2.55
C TYR A 73 0.36 2.25 -3.58
N SER A 74 0.51 3.22 -4.48
CA SER A 74 1.58 3.21 -5.48
C SER A 74 2.25 4.56 -5.58
N LEU A 75 3.58 4.55 -5.62
CA LEU A 75 4.40 5.74 -5.86
C LEU A 75 5.41 5.45 -6.94
N THR A 76 5.42 6.31 -7.95
CA THR A 76 6.47 6.35 -8.97
C THR A 76 7.41 7.50 -8.65
N PHE A 77 8.68 7.19 -8.40
CA PHE A 77 9.70 8.20 -8.12
C PHE A 77 10.99 7.92 -8.92
N ASN A 78 11.66 9.00 -9.31
CA ASN A 78 12.97 8.91 -9.96
C ASN A 78 14.03 8.71 -8.88
N VAL A 79 14.96 7.79 -9.11
CA VAL A 79 16.13 7.59 -8.25
C VAL A 79 17.37 7.99 -9.02
N ASP A 80 18.30 8.66 -8.33
CA ASP A 80 19.57 9.03 -8.93
C ASP A 80 20.33 7.77 -9.34
N GLU A 81 20.88 7.76 -10.56
CA GLU A 81 21.63 6.62 -11.09
C GLU A 81 22.83 6.26 -10.20
N SER A 82 23.39 7.23 -9.49
CA SER A 82 24.48 7.01 -8.52
C SER A 82 24.07 6.08 -7.37
N TRP A 83 22.80 6.09 -6.94
CA TRP A 83 22.30 5.20 -5.88
C TRP A 83 22.06 3.77 -6.38
N LEU A 84 22.00 3.59 -7.71
CA LEU A 84 21.85 2.30 -8.38
C LEU A 84 23.19 1.71 -8.81
N GLN A 85 24.21 2.55 -9.00
CA GLN A 85 25.55 2.11 -9.41
C GLN A 85 26.34 1.50 -8.25
N GLU A 86 26.33 2.14 -7.07
CA GLU A 86 27.05 1.64 -5.90
C GLU A 86 26.27 1.87 -4.59
N GLY A 87 26.30 0.88 -3.70
CA GLY A 87 25.66 0.94 -2.39
C GLY A 87 24.34 0.15 -2.28
N GLN A 88 23.66 0.31 -1.14
CA GLN A 88 22.38 -0.35 -0.86
C GLN A 88 21.29 0.70 -0.66
N THR A 89 20.35 0.76 -1.60
CA THR A 89 19.14 1.57 -1.44
C THR A 89 18.11 0.78 -0.62
N ARG A 90 17.65 1.36 0.48
CA ARG A 90 16.61 0.78 1.34
C ARG A 90 15.43 1.72 1.43
N ILE A 91 14.23 1.16 1.39
CA ILE A 91 12.98 1.88 1.71
C ILE A 91 12.62 1.53 3.15
N ILE A 92 12.32 2.54 3.96
CA ILE A 92 11.97 2.38 5.36
C ILE A 92 10.53 2.84 5.54
N PHE A 93 9.71 2.00 6.15
CA PHE A 93 8.35 2.32 6.56
C PHE A 93 8.31 2.36 8.08
N ASP A 94 8.13 3.57 8.64
CA ASP A 94 8.21 3.77 10.10
C ASP A 94 7.03 3.15 10.87
N GLY A 95 5.90 2.90 10.20
CA GLY A 95 4.74 2.27 10.82
C GLY A 95 3.70 1.84 9.79
N VAL A 96 3.38 0.54 9.81
CA VAL A 96 2.35 -0.08 8.97
C VAL A 96 1.46 -0.94 9.86
N ASN A 97 0.15 -0.85 9.69
CA ASN A 97 -0.84 -1.62 10.44
C ASN A 97 -1.90 -2.19 9.47
N SER A 98 -2.30 -3.46 9.50
CA SER A 98 -1.89 -4.62 10.35
C SER A 98 -0.90 -5.57 9.65
N ALA A 99 -1.02 -5.73 8.33
CA ALA A 99 -0.04 -6.41 7.49
C ALA A 99 0.04 -5.72 6.12
N PHE A 100 1.20 -5.79 5.48
CA PHE A 100 1.37 -5.25 4.13
C PHE A 100 2.27 -6.11 3.27
N SER A 101 2.01 -6.10 1.97
CA SER A 101 2.92 -6.61 0.95
C SER A 101 3.48 -5.43 0.19
N SER A 102 4.81 -5.41 0.00
CA SER A 102 5.47 -4.37 -0.80
C SER A 102 6.13 -4.99 -2.02
N VAL A 103 5.98 -4.33 -3.16
CA VAL A 103 6.64 -4.65 -4.41
C VAL A 103 7.45 -3.44 -4.85
N VAL A 104 8.68 -3.65 -5.28
CA VAL A 104 9.52 -2.60 -5.87
C VAL A 104 9.90 -3.02 -7.26
N GLN A 105 9.44 -2.27 -8.25
CA GLN A 105 9.70 -2.53 -9.66
C GLN A 105 10.60 -1.43 -10.22
N ARG A 106 11.64 -1.84 -10.95
CA ARG A 106 12.62 -0.95 -11.56
C ARG A 106 12.42 -0.94 -13.07
N SER A 107 12.05 0.22 -13.61
CA SER A 107 11.92 0.40 -15.06
C SER A 107 12.45 1.76 -15.48
N LEU A 108 13.44 1.79 -16.39
CA LEU A 108 13.96 2.99 -17.06
C LEU A 108 14.25 4.19 -16.12
N GLY A 109 14.94 3.96 -14.99
CA GLY A 109 15.31 5.02 -14.03
C GLY A 109 14.19 5.45 -13.07
N ARG A 110 12.99 4.88 -13.21
CA ARG A 110 11.88 5.02 -12.26
C ARG A 110 11.82 3.80 -11.35
N LEU A 111 11.70 4.04 -10.05
CA LEU A 111 11.27 3.03 -9.10
C LEU A 111 9.79 3.23 -8.84
N ARG A 112 9.04 2.13 -8.96
CA ARG A 112 7.66 2.05 -8.51
C ARG A 112 7.64 1.21 -7.24
N SER A 113 7.11 1.79 -6.16
CA SER A 113 6.78 1.02 -4.97
C SER A 113 5.27 0.86 -4.90
N GLY A 114 4.80 -0.38 -4.98
CA GLY A 114 3.42 -0.75 -4.69
C GLY A 114 3.35 -1.34 -3.29
N GLN A 115 2.34 -0.96 -2.52
CA GLN A 115 2.02 -1.55 -1.24
C GLN A 115 0.55 -1.89 -1.18
N SER A 116 0.23 -3.14 -0.83
CA SER A 116 -1.12 -3.54 -0.48
C SER A 116 -1.20 -3.80 1.01
N PHE A 117 -2.27 -3.33 1.64
CA PHE A 117 -2.52 -3.49 3.06
C PHE A 117 -3.85 -4.20 3.22
N ALA A 118 -3.88 -5.30 3.95
CA ALA A 118 -5.08 -6.06 4.26
C ALA A 118 -5.24 -6.07 5.79
N VAL A 119 -6.46 -5.90 6.28
CA VAL A 119 -6.80 -5.81 7.72
C VAL A 119 -6.89 -7.18 8.36
#